data_AF-A0A319DPM7-F1
#
_entry.id   AF-A0A319DPM7-F1
#
_cell.length_a   1.000
_cell.length_b   1.000
_cell.length_c   1.000
_cell.angle_alpha   90.00
_cell.angle_beta   90.00
_cell.angle_gamma   90.00
#
_symmetry.space_group_name_H-M   'P 1'
#
loop_
_entity.id
_entity.type
_entity.pdbx_description
1 polymer ?
#
loop_
_entity_poly.entity_id
_entity_poly.type
_entity_poly.pdbx_seq_one_letter_code
_entity_poly.pdbx_strand_id
1 'polypeptide(L)'
;MASHLNDRLLWLCLGVSLFFAVRGIATDLRRVRELTELKHVEKEDRMISEGTEDALKLDTLLKLSESTSYDLRAAALRIIAERSTKGETRDLLLKDLAGKSEQRRGKALSAMYFLVSNRALSRTSVCLRLKDLSTYNALIDCLCNFLDEHTEEIITTVSPILPKTRPLGEKKALGILNIILQENVPAALEAGIVSRWLVKYPFPCALAEPSRKQDVVLLMKTWWSDDAVMSAIFGTLSSHPDGAKQLRKFGLMGSMLEENDHDDYDSDVWMVDGEDTAGSRRMPGRRLRERTAEEQAVRRRRREAMVFIDGGRPLGNDDIIQLPVSE
;
A
#
# COMPACT_ATOMS: atom_id res chain seq x y z
N MET A 1 -27.34 52.77 57.30
CA MET A 1 -26.05 52.13 56.97
C MET A 1 -26.01 50.72 57.58
N ALA A 2 -26.45 49.69 56.85
CA ALA A 2 -26.38 48.29 57.34
C ALA A 2 -26.61 47.20 56.25
N SER A 3 -26.21 47.40 54.98
CA SER A 3 -26.44 46.40 53.90
C SER A 3 -25.17 45.74 53.34
N HIS A 4 -23.99 46.39 53.41
CA HIS A 4 -22.78 45.88 52.73
C HIS A 4 -22.07 44.70 53.42
N LEU A 5 -22.26 44.49 54.72
CA LEU A 5 -21.60 43.41 55.47
C LEU A 5 -22.28 42.04 55.24
N ASN A 6 -23.59 42.03 55.05
CA ASN A 6 -24.35 40.79 54.87
C ASN A 6 -24.12 40.17 53.48
N ASP A 7 -24.05 41.00 52.44
CA ASP A 7 -23.77 40.54 51.08
C ASP A 7 -22.36 39.94 50.95
N ARG A 8 -21.35 40.54 51.59
CA ARG A 8 -19.98 39.98 51.56
C ARG A 8 -19.88 38.63 52.26
N LEU A 9 -20.61 38.45 53.36
CA LEU A 9 -20.68 37.18 54.07
C LEU A 9 -21.39 36.11 53.23
N LEU A 10 -22.50 36.47 52.58
CA LEU A 10 -23.22 35.59 51.66
C LEU A 10 -22.34 35.16 50.47
N TRP A 11 -21.63 36.08 49.84
CA TRP A 11 -20.69 35.77 48.76
C TRP A 11 -19.54 34.86 49.23
N LEU A 12 -19.06 35.04 50.46
CA LEU A 12 -18.02 34.19 51.03
C LEU A 12 -18.57 32.78 51.34
N CYS A 13 -19.74 32.65 51.95
CA CYS A 13 -20.39 31.36 52.19
C CYS A 13 -20.74 30.63 50.88
N LEU A 14 -21.18 31.36 49.86
CA LEU A 14 -21.46 30.81 48.53
C LEU A 14 -20.17 30.35 47.85
N GLY A 15 -19.10 31.14 47.92
CA GLY A 15 -17.79 30.75 47.39
C GLY A 15 -17.21 29.50 48.07
N VAL A 16 -17.32 29.42 49.41
CA VAL A 16 -16.85 28.27 50.19
C VAL A 16 -17.67 27.02 49.87
N SER A 17 -19.00 27.11 49.87
CA SER A 17 -19.87 25.96 49.57
C SER A 17 -19.68 25.46 48.13
N LEU A 18 -19.54 26.38 47.16
CA LEU A 18 -19.25 26.03 45.77
C LEU A 18 -17.89 25.33 45.61
N PHE A 19 -16.86 25.81 46.33
CA PHE A 19 -15.54 25.18 46.31
C PHE A 19 -15.58 23.74 46.83
N PHE A 20 -16.27 23.49 47.94
CA PHE A 20 -16.44 22.14 48.47
C PHE A 20 -17.30 21.25 47.57
N ALA A 21 -18.36 21.80 46.96
CA ALA A 21 -19.19 21.06 46.00
C ALA A 21 -18.38 20.63 44.76
N VAL A 22 -17.59 21.54 44.17
CA VAL A 22 -16.75 21.22 43.00
C VAL A 22 -15.70 20.18 43.36
N ARG A 23 -15.04 20.30 44.52
CA ARG A 23 -14.07 19.29 44.95
C ARG A 23 -14.72 17.94 45.21
N GLY A 24 -15.89 17.92 45.86
CA GLY A 24 -16.66 16.70 46.14
C GLY A 24 -17.06 15.97 44.86
N ILE A 25 -17.62 16.69 43.89
CA ILE A 25 -17.98 16.15 42.58
C ILE A 25 -16.72 15.63 41.85
N ALA A 26 -15.61 16.34 41.91
CA ALA A 26 -14.36 15.90 41.27
C ALA A 26 -13.74 14.65 41.93
N THR A 27 -13.92 14.45 43.24
CA THR A 27 -13.50 13.22 43.93
C THR A 27 -14.45 12.07 43.64
N ASP A 28 -15.77 12.32 43.62
CA ASP A 28 -16.76 11.28 43.35
C ASP A 28 -16.68 10.80 41.90
N LEU A 29 -16.47 11.70 40.94
CA LEU A 29 -16.23 11.33 39.54
C LEU A 29 -14.96 10.50 39.38
N ARG A 30 -13.89 10.82 40.12
CA ARG A 30 -12.66 9.99 40.13
C ARG A 30 -12.92 8.62 40.72
N ARG A 31 -13.70 8.54 41.80
CA ARG A 31 -14.07 7.29 42.44
C ARG A 31 -14.96 6.42 41.56
N VAL A 32 -15.94 7.02 40.88
CA VAL A 32 -16.77 6.32 39.88
C VAL A 32 -15.88 5.83 38.75
N ARG A 33 -14.99 6.67 38.21
CA ARG A 33 -14.03 6.27 37.17
C ARG A 33 -13.20 5.06 37.61
N GLU A 34 -12.66 5.05 38.82
CA GLU A 34 -11.88 3.92 39.35
C GLU A 34 -12.74 2.65 39.55
N LEU A 35 -13.99 2.80 40.01
CA LEU A 35 -14.91 1.67 40.20
C LEU A 35 -15.45 1.11 38.88
N THR A 36 -15.59 1.96 37.86
CA THR A 36 -16.06 1.58 36.52
C THR A 36 -14.92 1.33 35.56
N GLU A 37 -13.66 1.49 35.99
CA GLU A 37 -12.51 1.09 35.20
C GLU A 37 -12.52 -0.43 35.12
N LEU A 38 -13.13 -0.94 34.05
CA LEU A 38 -12.99 -2.31 33.60
C LEU A 38 -11.50 -2.51 33.36
N LYS A 39 -10.81 -3.03 34.38
CA LYS A 39 -9.44 -3.49 34.25
C LYS A 39 -9.49 -4.59 33.20
N HIS A 40 -9.22 -4.22 31.96
CA HIS A 40 -8.95 -5.17 30.90
C HIS A 40 -7.69 -5.86 31.39
N VAL A 41 -7.88 -7.04 32.00
CA VAL A 41 -6.78 -7.98 32.14
C VAL A 41 -6.43 -8.24 30.69
N GLU A 42 -5.43 -7.50 30.17
CA GLU A 42 -4.59 -8.02 29.12
C GLU A 42 -4.25 -9.42 29.63
N LYS A 43 -4.97 -10.42 29.12
CA LYS A 43 -4.42 -11.75 29.09
C LYS A 43 -3.13 -11.48 28.38
N GLU A 44 -2.02 -11.45 29.12
CA GLU A 44 -0.72 -11.75 28.55
C GLU A 44 -1.02 -12.89 27.60
N ASP A 45 -0.90 -12.62 26.31
CA ASP A 45 -0.91 -13.64 25.29
C ASP A 45 0.07 -14.65 25.83
N ARG A 46 -0.45 -15.72 26.45
CA ARG A 46 0.38 -16.82 26.89
C ARG A 46 0.99 -17.25 25.59
N MET A 47 2.23 -16.84 25.36
CA MET A 47 2.98 -17.15 24.16
C MET A 47 3.00 -18.67 24.12
N ILE A 48 2.03 -19.25 23.42
CA ILE A 48 2.03 -20.65 23.10
C ILE A 48 3.35 -20.80 22.38
N SER A 49 4.27 -21.53 22.99
CA SER A 49 5.63 -21.62 22.47
C SER A 49 5.55 -22.14 21.04
N GLU A 50 6.44 -21.66 20.17
CA GLU A 50 6.51 -22.06 18.75
C GLU A 50 6.47 -23.59 18.60
N GLY A 51 7.12 -24.33 19.52
CA GLY A 51 7.07 -25.79 19.56
C GLY A 51 5.69 -26.39 19.89
N THR A 52 4.87 -25.70 20.69
CA THR A 52 3.48 -26.11 20.97
C THR A 52 2.58 -25.80 19.77
N GLU A 53 2.78 -24.64 19.13
CA GLU A 53 2.08 -24.33 17.88
C GLU A 53 2.42 -25.34 16.79
N ASP A 54 3.68 -25.82 16.68
CA ASP A 54 4.16 -26.82 15.71
C ASP A 54 3.75 -28.28 16.02
N ALA A 55 3.41 -28.59 17.28
CA ALA A 55 2.93 -29.93 17.68
C ALA A 55 1.48 -30.23 17.25
N LEU A 56 0.69 -29.21 16.90
CA LEU A 56 -0.70 -29.40 16.47
C LEU A 56 -0.80 -30.15 15.13
N LYS A 57 -1.66 -31.17 15.06
CA LYS A 57 -1.94 -31.92 13.82
C LYS A 57 -2.63 -31.02 12.80
N LEU A 58 -2.31 -31.21 11.52
CA LEU A 58 -2.93 -30.46 10.41
C LEU A 58 -4.46 -30.62 10.37
N ASP A 59 -4.98 -31.82 10.64
CA ASP A 59 -6.42 -32.08 10.68
C ASP A 59 -7.13 -31.26 11.79
N THR A 60 -6.45 -31.04 12.92
CA THR A 60 -6.98 -30.21 14.00
C THR A 60 -7.02 -28.75 13.58
N LEU A 61 -5.95 -28.26 12.94
CA LEU A 61 -5.90 -26.89 12.43
C LEU A 61 -6.95 -26.66 11.34
N LEU A 62 -7.21 -27.65 10.49
CA LEU A 62 -8.28 -27.60 9.50
C LEU A 62 -9.67 -27.49 10.16
N LYS A 63 -9.96 -28.32 11.17
CA LYS A 63 -11.23 -28.22 11.91
C LYS A 63 -11.39 -26.86 12.62
N LEU A 64 -10.30 -26.32 13.15
CA LEU A 64 -10.31 -25.00 13.81
C LEU A 64 -10.50 -23.86 12.81
N SER A 65 -9.93 -23.96 11.60
CA SER A 65 -10.13 -22.97 10.55
C SER A 65 -11.57 -22.97 10.01
N GLU A 66 -12.29 -24.08 10.13
CA GLU A 66 -13.71 -24.19 9.79
C GLU A 66 -14.65 -23.81 10.94
N SER A 67 -14.11 -23.48 12.12
CA SER A 67 -14.94 -23.15 13.28
C SER A 67 -15.71 -21.83 13.11
N THR A 68 -16.84 -21.72 13.81
CA THR A 68 -17.68 -20.51 13.84
C THR A 68 -17.05 -19.37 14.63
N SER A 69 -16.13 -19.68 15.54
CA SER A 69 -15.39 -18.69 16.31
C SER A 69 -14.35 -18.01 15.43
N TYR A 70 -14.49 -16.69 15.28
CA TYR A 70 -13.56 -15.88 14.49
C TYR A 70 -12.12 -16.00 15.00
N ASP A 71 -11.92 -15.96 16.31
CA ASP A 71 -10.59 -15.99 16.92
C ASP A 71 -9.90 -17.33 16.72
N LEU A 72 -10.62 -18.45 16.88
CA LEU A 72 -10.08 -19.79 16.65
C LEU A 72 -9.71 -19.99 15.18
N ARG A 73 -10.57 -19.54 14.28
CA ARG A 73 -10.31 -19.60 12.84
C ARG A 73 -9.09 -18.75 12.47
N ALA A 74 -9.01 -17.52 12.95
CA ALA A 74 -7.88 -16.62 12.67
C ALA A 74 -6.56 -17.17 13.22
N ALA A 75 -6.56 -17.70 14.45
CA ALA A 75 -5.39 -18.33 15.06
C ALA A 75 -4.94 -19.58 14.27
N ALA A 76 -5.87 -20.45 13.87
CA ALA A 76 -5.56 -21.63 13.07
C ALA A 76 -4.94 -21.26 11.72
N LEU A 77 -5.53 -20.27 11.01
CA LEU A 77 -5.00 -19.77 9.74
C LEU A 77 -3.60 -19.15 9.89
N ARG A 78 -3.35 -18.44 10.99
CA ARG A 78 -2.02 -17.89 11.31
C ARG A 78 -0.98 -18.99 11.47
N ILE A 79 -1.27 -20.01 12.28
CA ILE A 79 -0.37 -21.15 12.50
C ILE A 79 -0.10 -21.89 11.18
N ILE A 80 -1.13 -22.16 10.39
CA ILE A 80 -0.98 -22.81 9.07
C ILE A 80 -0.07 -21.97 8.16
N ALA A 81 -0.31 -20.66 8.09
CA ALA A 81 0.48 -19.75 7.25
C ALA A 81 1.94 -19.69 7.71
N GLU A 82 2.20 -19.60 9.01
CA GLU A 82 3.54 -19.60 9.56
C GLU A 82 4.29 -20.89 9.25
N ARG A 83 3.65 -22.05 9.39
CA ARG A 83 4.25 -23.35 9.02
C ARG A 83 4.52 -23.46 7.53
N SER A 84 3.59 -22.99 6.68
CA SER A 84 3.72 -23.08 5.23
C SER A 84 4.89 -22.30 4.65
N THR A 85 5.42 -21.33 5.42
CA THR A 85 6.56 -20.49 5.02
C THR A 85 7.88 -20.93 5.65
N LYS A 86 7.91 -22.06 6.38
CA LYS A 86 9.10 -22.64 7.00
C LYS A 86 9.54 -23.93 6.28
N GLY A 87 10.85 -24.11 6.20
CA GLY A 87 11.50 -25.36 5.74
C GLY A 87 11.02 -25.85 4.37
N GLU A 88 10.98 -27.17 4.22
CA GLU A 88 10.67 -27.86 2.96
C GLU A 88 9.28 -27.54 2.39
N THR A 89 8.31 -27.19 3.25
CA THR A 89 6.95 -26.84 2.80
C THR A 89 6.96 -25.60 1.92
N ARG A 90 7.79 -24.62 2.28
CA ARG A 90 7.97 -23.41 1.47
C ARG A 90 8.58 -23.75 0.12
N ASP A 91 9.61 -24.61 0.12
CA ASP A 91 10.29 -25.01 -1.11
C ASP A 91 9.36 -25.79 -2.06
N LEU A 92 8.48 -26.64 -1.50
CA LEU A 92 7.43 -27.32 -2.26
C LEU A 92 6.41 -26.33 -2.84
N LEU A 93 5.98 -25.32 -2.07
CA LEU A 93 5.08 -24.27 -2.55
C LEU A 93 5.69 -23.51 -3.72
N LEU A 94 6.97 -23.10 -3.60
CA LEU A 94 7.68 -22.38 -4.67
C LEU A 94 7.90 -23.28 -5.90
N LYS A 95 8.18 -24.57 -5.70
CA LYS A 95 8.32 -25.54 -6.78
C LYS A 95 7.01 -25.76 -7.53
N ASP A 96 5.89 -25.88 -6.82
CA ASP A 96 4.56 -26.01 -7.43
C ASP A 96 4.15 -24.71 -8.15
N LEU A 97 4.56 -23.54 -7.64
CA LEU A 97 4.35 -22.24 -8.29
C LEU A 97 5.11 -22.13 -9.63
N ALA A 98 6.38 -22.52 -9.65
CA ALA A 98 7.22 -22.52 -10.86
C ALA A 98 6.86 -23.66 -11.85
N GLY A 99 6.07 -24.63 -11.42
CA GLY A 99 5.74 -25.83 -12.17
C GLY A 99 4.86 -25.58 -13.40
N LYS A 100 5.00 -26.46 -14.41
CA LYS A 100 4.19 -26.43 -15.63
C LYS A 100 2.75 -26.93 -15.44
N SER A 101 2.48 -27.70 -14.40
CA SER A 101 1.13 -28.21 -14.12
C SER A 101 0.20 -27.08 -13.71
N GLU A 102 -0.77 -26.75 -14.58
CA GLU A 102 -1.75 -25.67 -14.36
C GLU A 102 -2.51 -25.85 -13.04
N GLN A 103 -2.94 -27.07 -12.72
CA GLN A 103 -3.69 -27.37 -11.50
C GLN A 103 -2.86 -27.12 -10.22
N ARG A 104 -1.60 -27.57 -10.20
CA ARG A 104 -0.71 -27.34 -9.04
C ARG A 104 -0.32 -25.88 -8.92
N ARG A 105 0.05 -25.24 -10.05
CA ARG A 105 0.38 -23.81 -10.12
C ARG A 105 -0.79 -22.94 -9.66
N GLY A 106 -2.02 -23.25 -10.06
CA GLY A 106 -3.23 -22.53 -9.64
C GLY A 106 -3.52 -22.65 -8.13
N LYS A 107 -3.29 -23.83 -7.54
CA LYS A 107 -3.38 -24.02 -6.09
C LYS A 107 -2.28 -23.28 -5.35
N ALA A 108 -1.04 -23.38 -5.82
CA ALA A 108 0.11 -22.67 -5.27
C ALA A 108 -0.07 -21.15 -5.35
N LEU A 109 -0.57 -20.60 -6.47
CA LEU A 109 -0.92 -19.19 -6.62
C LEU A 109 -2.00 -18.74 -5.63
N SER A 110 -3.01 -19.57 -5.41
CA SER A 110 -4.10 -19.25 -4.48
C SER A 110 -3.60 -19.24 -3.03
N ALA A 111 -2.74 -20.20 -2.66
CA ALA A 111 -2.08 -20.22 -1.37
C ALA A 111 -1.13 -19.02 -1.22
N MET A 112 -0.27 -18.76 -2.20
CA MET A 112 0.68 -17.65 -2.18
C MET A 112 -0.02 -16.29 -2.08
N TYR A 113 -1.09 -16.09 -2.84
CA TYR A 113 -1.91 -14.88 -2.75
C TYR A 113 -2.48 -14.70 -1.34
N PHE A 114 -3.06 -15.75 -0.75
CA PHE A 114 -3.55 -15.71 0.63
C PHE A 114 -2.45 -15.33 1.63
N LEU A 115 -1.24 -15.88 1.49
CA LEU A 115 -0.12 -15.62 2.39
C LEU A 115 0.35 -14.16 2.35
N VAL A 116 0.25 -13.49 1.19
CA VAL A 116 0.70 -12.09 1.05
C VAL A 116 -0.42 -11.06 1.19
N SER A 117 -1.67 -11.41 0.89
CA SER A 117 -2.79 -10.46 0.83
C SER A 117 -3.65 -10.45 2.10
N ASN A 118 -3.61 -11.51 2.91
CA ASN A 118 -4.51 -11.61 4.06
C ASN A 118 -4.08 -10.65 5.19
N ARG A 119 -4.98 -9.73 5.56
CA ARG A 119 -4.75 -8.75 6.63
C ARG A 119 -4.42 -9.39 7.98
N ALA A 120 -4.98 -10.57 8.28
CA ALA A 120 -4.66 -11.30 9.51
C ALA A 120 -3.18 -11.70 9.60
N LEU A 121 -2.50 -11.81 8.47
CA LEU A 121 -1.09 -12.19 8.38
C LEU A 121 -0.15 -10.98 8.28
N SER A 122 -0.68 -9.76 8.14
CA SER A 122 0.13 -8.55 7.90
C SER A 122 1.11 -8.23 9.03
N ARG A 123 0.79 -8.62 10.27
CA ARG A 123 1.64 -8.44 11.46
C ARG A 123 2.59 -9.62 11.73
N THR A 124 2.58 -10.64 10.88
CA THR A 124 3.37 -11.86 11.07
C THR A 124 4.62 -11.86 10.20
N SER A 125 5.58 -12.72 10.53
CA SER A 125 6.80 -12.91 9.72
C SER A 125 6.56 -13.65 8.40
N VAL A 126 5.34 -14.14 8.15
CA VAL A 126 4.95 -14.90 6.95
C VAL A 126 5.31 -14.14 5.68
N CYS A 127 4.82 -12.89 5.55
CA CYS A 127 5.07 -12.09 4.35
C CYS A 127 6.55 -11.75 4.19
N LEU A 128 7.28 -11.52 5.29
CA LEU A 128 8.73 -11.25 5.25
C LEU A 128 9.54 -12.41 4.68
N ARG A 129 9.17 -13.66 5.01
CA ARG A 129 9.83 -14.88 4.50
C ARG A 129 9.61 -15.13 3.00
N LEU A 130 8.69 -14.39 2.38
CA LEU A 130 8.28 -14.51 0.98
C LEU A 130 8.79 -13.34 0.11
N LYS A 131 9.68 -12.50 0.63
CA LYS A 131 10.27 -11.34 -0.07
C LYS A 131 11.72 -11.59 -0.50
N ASP A 132 12.11 -12.85 -0.62
CA ASP A 132 13.47 -13.27 -0.96
C ASP A 132 13.63 -13.64 -2.45
N LEU A 133 14.88 -13.78 -2.89
CA LEU A 133 15.21 -14.07 -4.27
C LEU A 133 14.58 -15.38 -4.78
N SER A 134 14.50 -16.41 -3.93
CA SER A 134 13.90 -17.70 -4.32
C SER A 134 12.42 -17.56 -4.67
N THR A 135 11.68 -16.75 -3.90
CA THR A 135 10.27 -16.46 -4.16
C THR A 135 10.10 -15.70 -5.47
N TYR A 136 10.92 -14.68 -5.73
CA TYR A 136 10.88 -13.96 -7.00
C TYR A 136 11.19 -14.84 -8.20
N ASN A 137 12.19 -15.72 -8.10
CA ASN A 137 12.51 -16.68 -9.17
C ASN A 137 11.30 -17.56 -9.50
N ALA A 138 10.68 -18.17 -8.48
CA ALA A 138 9.50 -19.01 -8.67
C ALA A 138 8.30 -18.24 -9.24
N LEU A 139 8.09 -16.99 -8.81
CA LEU A 139 7.02 -16.15 -9.32
C LEU A 139 7.26 -15.70 -10.77
N ILE A 140 8.50 -15.40 -11.14
CA ILE A 140 8.86 -15.04 -12.52
C ILE A 140 8.79 -16.27 -13.43
N ASP A 141 9.19 -17.46 -12.96
CA ASP A 141 8.99 -18.72 -13.68
C ASP A 141 7.51 -18.97 -13.95
N CYS A 142 6.67 -18.76 -12.92
CA CYS A 142 5.22 -18.84 -13.03
C CYS A 142 4.67 -17.86 -14.07
N LEU A 143 5.10 -16.60 -14.06
CA LEU A 143 4.71 -15.58 -15.03
C LEU A 143 5.19 -15.92 -16.46
N CYS A 144 6.38 -16.50 -16.60
CA CYS A 144 6.89 -16.96 -17.89
C CYS A 144 6.05 -18.11 -18.46
N ASN A 145 5.57 -19.03 -17.62
CA ASN A 145 4.68 -20.12 -18.05
C ASN A 145 3.33 -19.61 -18.59
N PHE A 146 2.87 -18.42 -18.17
CA PHE A 146 1.64 -17.81 -18.69
C PHE A 146 1.83 -17.09 -20.03
N LEU A 147 3.06 -16.86 -20.49
CA LEU A 147 3.32 -16.15 -21.76
C LEU A 147 2.69 -16.88 -22.96
N ASP A 148 2.80 -18.21 -22.99
CA ASP A 148 2.25 -19.03 -24.08
C ASP A 148 0.70 -19.13 -24.04
N GLU A 149 0.07 -18.76 -22.92
CA GLU A 149 -1.39 -18.76 -22.77
C GLU A 149 -2.04 -17.48 -23.33
N HIS A 150 -1.25 -16.46 -23.69
CA HIS A 150 -1.76 -15.29 -24.42
C HIS A 150 -2.06 -15.68 -25.86
N THR A 151 -3.33 -15.86 -26.19
CA THR A 151 -3.77 -16.15 -27.54
C THR A 151 -3.84 -14.88 -28.39
N GLU A 152 -3.21 -14.92 -29.57
CA GLU A 152 -3.15 -13.84 -30.55
C GLU A 152 -4.49 -13.68 -31.31
N GLU A 153 -5.62 -13.47 -30.63
CA GLU A 153 -6.81 -12.97 -31.33
C GLU A 153 -6.72 -11.45 -31.52
N ILE A 154 -5.82 -11.13 -32.44
CA ILE A 154 -5.70 -10.00 -33.34
C ILE A 154 -6.59 -8.80 -32.98
N ILE A 155 -5.92 -7.81 -32.37
CA ILE A 155 -5.89 -6.40 -32.79
C ILE A 155 -7.26 -5.75 -33.02
N THR A 156 -7.87 -5.37 -31.90
CA THR A 156 -8.59 -4.09 -31.71
C THR A 156 -8.67 -3.86 -30.21
N THR A 157 -7.53 -3.95 -29.50
CA THR A 157 -7.53 -3.57 -28.09
C THR A 157 -7.67 -2.05 -28.06
N VAL A 158 -8.63 -1.51 -27.32
CA VAL A 158 -8.71 -0.05 -27.13
C VAL A 158 -7.46 0.44 -26.38
N SER A 159 -6.93 -0.41 -25.50
CA SER A 159 -5.74 -0.12 -24.71
C SER A 159 -4.45 -0.45 -25.47
N PRO A 160 -3.45 0.44 -25.50
CA PRO A 160 -2.14 0.15 -26.04
C PRO A 160 -1.27 -0.75 -25.14
N ILE A 161 -1.67 -0.95 -23.87
CA ILE A 161 -0.83 -1.61 -22.85
C ILE A 161 -1.42 -2.92 -22.30
N LEU A 162 -2.74 -3.05 -22.26
CA LEU A 162 -3.43 -4.21 -21.70
C LEU A 162 -3.79 -5.23 -22.80
N PRO A 163 -3.26 -6.47 -22.75
CA PRO A 163 -3.71 -7.54 -23.64
C PRO A 163 -5.19 -7.88 -23.43
N LYS A 164 -5.93 -8.17 -24.51
CA LYS A 164 -7.35 -8.56 -24.44
C LYS A 164 -7.56 -9.84 -23.62
N THR A 165 -6.68 -10.82 -23.79
CA THR A 165 -6.79 -12.16 -23.22
C THR A 165 -5.69 -12.41 -22.21
N ARG A 166 -5.71 -11.67 -21.08
CA ARG A 166 -4.83 -11.96 -19.94
C ARG A 166 -5.31 -13.22 -19.21
N PRO A 167 -4.46 -14.24 -19.02
CA PRO A 167 -4.81 -15.41 -18.23
C PRO A 167 -5.23 -15.06 -16.80
N LEU A 168 -6.26 -15.73 -16.27
CA LEU A 168 -6.75 -15.48 -14.90
C LEU A 168 -5.67 -15.78 -13.84
N GLY A 169 -4.84 -16.79 -14.10
CA GLY A 169 -3.69 -17.13 -13.25
C GLY A 169 -2.64 -16.02 -13.21
N GLU A 170 -2.34 -15.41 -14.36
CA GLU A 170 -1.42 -14.27 -14.46
C GLU A 170 -1.92 -13.09 -13.64
N LYS A 171 -3.22 -12.73 -13.75
CA LYS A 171 -3.78 -11.61 -12.97
C LYS A 171 -3.53 -11.79 -11.46
N LYS A 172 -3.65 -13.02 -10.96
CA LYS A 172 -3.34 -13.33 -9.56
C LYS A 172 -1.84 -13.23 -9.26
N ALA A 173 -0.98 -13.74 -10.15
CA ALA A 173 0.47 -13.64 -10.04
C ALA A 173 0.95 -12.17 -10.03
N LEU A 174 0.39 -11.31 -10.87
CA LEU A 174 0.64 -9.86 -10.89
C LEU A 174 0.24 -9.21 -9.56
N GLY A 175 -0.89 -9.61 -8.99
CA GLY A 175 -1.33 -9.14 -7.68
C GLY A 175 -0.34 -9.50 -6.56
N ILE A 176 0.17 -10.74 -6.56
CA ILE A 176 1.22 -11.18 -5.62
C ILE A 176 2.48 -10.33 -5.83
N LEU A 177 2.93 -10.22 -7.08
CA LEU A 177 4.14 -9.49 -7.43
C LEU A 177 4.05 -8.03 -6.98
N ASN A 178 2.95 -7.34 -7.24
CA ASN A 178 2.74 -5.95 -6.86
C ASN A 178 2.81 -5.75 -5.33
N ILE A 179 2.33 -6.71 -4.53
CA ILE A 179 2.40 -6.65 -3.06
C ILE A 179 3.86 -6.77 -2.57
N ILE A 180 4.63 -7.73 -3.11
CA ILE A 180 5.97 -8.01 -2.59
C ILE A 180 7.06 -7.12 -3.20
N LEU A 181 6.88 -6.66 -4.45
CA LEU A 181 7.90 -5.95 -5.23
C LEU A 181 8.39 -4.66 -4.55
N GLN A 182 7.50 -3.92 -3.90
CA GLN A 182 7.81 -2.64 -3.24
C GLN A 182 8.91 -2.78 -2.17
N GLU A 183 9.10 -3.99 -1.65
CA GLU A 183 9.95 -4.25 -0.49
C GLU A 183 11.35 -4.71 -0.89
N ASN A 184 11.49 -5.34 -2.06
CA ASN A 184 12.79 -5.87 -2.51
C ASN A 184 12.89 -5.90 -4.04
N VAL A 185 12.96 -4.69 -4.61
CA VAL A 185 13.17 -4.49 -6.05
C VAL A 185 14.48 -5.13 -6.55
N PRO A 186 15.63 -5.05 -5.84
CA PRO A 186 16.87 -5.67 -6.32
C PRO A 186 16.75 -7.18 -6.55
N ALA A 187 16.12 -7.92 -5.63
CA ALA A 187 15.91 -9.36 -5.80
C ALA A 187 14.97 -9.68 -6.98
N ALA A 188 13.93 -8.88 -7.21
CA ALA A 188 13.06 -9.04 -8.38
C ALA A 188 13.79 -8.80 -9.70
N LEU A 189 14.69 -7.80 -9.74
CA LEU A 189 15.54 -7.50 -10.88
C LEU A 189 16.55 -8.62 -11.14
N GLU A 190 17.16 -9.18 -10.10
CA GLU A 190 18.08 -10.32 -10.19
C GLU A 190 17.37 -11.59 -10.70
N ALA A 191 16.17 -11.87 -10.19
CA ALA A 191 15.34 -12.99 -10.65
C ALA A 191 14.85 -12.83 -12.10
N GLY A 192 15.01 -11.64 -12.68
CA GLY A 192 14.81 -11.35 -14.09
C GLY A 192 13.40 -10.89 -14.46
N ILE A 193 12.74 -10.12 -13.58
CA ILE A 193 11.43 -9.52 -13.88
C ILE A 193 11.43 -8.80 -15.23
N VAL A 194 12.49 -8.03 -15.52
CA VAL A 194 12.65 -7.33 -16.80
C VAL A 194 13.23 -8.25 -17.87
N SER A 195 14.39 -8.85 -17.58
CA SER A 195 15.23 -9.55 -18.55
C SER A 195 14.62 -10.85 -19.09
N ARG A 196 13.78 -11.53 -18.29
CA ARG A 196 13.20 -12.84 -18.64
C ARG A 196 11.73 -12.72 -19.02
N TRP A 197 10.96 -11.92 -18.27
CA TRP A 197 9.50 -11.84 -18.40
C TRP A 197 9.03 -10.60 -19.16
N LEU A 198 9.21 -9.38 -18.63
CA LEU A 198 8.64 -8.16 -19.24
C LEU A 198 9.09 -7.94 -20.69
N VAL A 199 10.34 -8.26 -21.03
CA VAL A 199 10.83 -8.11 -22.41
C VAL A 199 10.08 -8.98 -23.42
N LYS A 200 9.49 -10.09 -22.97
CA LYS A 200 8.70 -11.04 -23.78
C LYS A 200 7.20 -10.83 -23.65
N TYR A 201 6.77 -9.92 -22.78
CA TYR A 201 5.37 -9.68 -22.53
C TYR A 201 4.66 -9.14 -23.79
N PRO A 202 3.47 -9.64 -24.15
CA PRO A 202 2.79 -9.29 -25.39
C PRO A 202 2.07 -7.94 -25.28
N PHE A 203 2.83 -6.84 -25.16
CA PHE A 203 2.24 -5.49 -25.13
C PHE A 203 1.54 -5.18 -26.47
N PRO A 204 0.26 -4.77 -26.46
CA PRO A 204 -0.47 -4.46 -27.70
C PRO A 204 0.23 -3.40 -28.57
N CYS A 205 0.85 -2.38 -27.96
CA CYS A 205 1.61 -1.37 -28.68
C CYS A 205 2.80 -1.95 -29.45
N ALA A 206 3.53 -2.90 -28.86
CA ALA A 206 4.71 -3.51 -29.45
C ALA A 206 4.35 -4.59 -30.49
N LEU A 207 3.18 -5.23 -30.35
CA LEU A 207 2.64 -6.15 -31.36
C LEU A 207 2.17 -5.41 -32.62
N ALA A 208 1.54 -4.23 -32.43
CA ALA A 208 1.11 -3.39 -33.55
C ALA A 208 2.30 -2.71 -34.23
N GLU A 209 3.24 -2.17 -33.45
CA GLU A 209 4.41 -1.46 -33.96
C GLU A 209 5.63 -1.71 -33.05
N PRO A 210 6.64 -2.49 -33.50
CA PRO A 210 7.77 -2.87 -32.66
C PRO A 210 8.61 -1.70 -32.12
N SER A 211 8.63 -0.56 -32.80
CA SER A 211 9.30 0.69 -32.37
C SER A 211 8.71 1.22 -31.05
N ARG A 212 7.39 1.14 -30.88
CA ARG A 212 6.63 1.64 -29.72
C ARG A 212 6.87 0.85 -28.43
N LYS A 213 7.66 -0.22 -28.49
CA LYS A 213 8.10 -0.97 -27.31
C LYS A 213 8.87 -0.07 -26.32
N GLN A 214 9.60 0.93 -26.81
CA GLN A 214 10.35 1.87 -25.98
C GLN A 214 9.44 2.82 -25.19
N ASP A 215 8.20 3.00 -25.65
CA ASP A 215 7.22 3.89 -25.03
C ASP A 215 6.41 3.19 -23.93
N VAL A 216 6.63 1.90 -23.66
CA VAL A 216 5.80 1.12 -22.74
C VAL A 216 5.70 1.78 -21.36
N VAL A 217 6.81 2.26 -20.80
CA VAL A 217 6.77 2.98 -19.50
C VAL A 217 5.95 4.27 -19.58
N LEU A 218 6.08 5.05 -20.64
CA LEU A 218 5.31 6.27 -20.85
C LEU A 218 3.81 5.94 -20.97
N LEU A 219 3.47 4.97 -21.81
CA LEU A 219 2.11 4.51 -22.02
C LEU A 219 1.49 3.96 -20.73
N MET A 220 2.24 3.25 -19.89
CA MET A 220 1.77 2.78 -18.58
C MET A 220 1.44 3.91 -17.62
N LYS A 221 2.10 5.07 -17.73
CA LYS A 221 1.77 6.28 -16.96
C LYS A 221 0.52 6.97 -17.51
N THR A 222 0.44 7.12 -18.84
CA THR A 222 -0.67 7.81 -19.51
C THR A 222 -1.98 7.02 -19.42
N TRP A 223 -1.93 5.70 -19.61
CA TRP A 223 -3.09 4.80 -19.66
C TRP A 223 -3.23 3.97 -18.37
N TRP A 224 -2.78 4.49 -17.24
CA TRP A 224 -2.69 3.74 -15.97
C TRP A 224 -4.01 3.11 -15.52
N SER A 225 -5.16 3.71 -15.88
CA SER A 225 -6.49 3.20 -15.55
C SER A 225 -6.83 1.87 -16.22
N ASP A 226 -6.25 1.61 -17.40
CA ASP A 226 -6.52 0.40 -18.15
C ASP A 226 -5.91 -0.82 -17.46
N ASP A 227 -4.75 -0.64 -16.83
CA ASP A 227 -4.05 -1.72 -16.13
C ASP A 227 -3.30 -1.23 -14.88
N ALA A 228 -4.06 -0.86 -13.87
CA ALA A 228 -3.52 -0.30 -12.63
C ALA A 228 -2.44 -1.16 -11.96
N VAL A 229 -2.55 -2.50 -12.05
CA VAL A 229 -1.59 -3.41 -11.42
C VAL A 229 -0.26 -3.41 -12.18
N MET A 230 -0.31 -3.54 -13.50
CA MET A 230 0.91 -3.51 -14.32
C MET A 230 1.56 -2.13 -14.29
N SER A 231 0.76 -1.06 -14.34
CA SER A 231 1.24 0.31 -14.18
C SER A 231 1.90 0.56 -12.82
N ALA A 232 1.38 -0.01 -11.73
CA ALA A 232 2.01 0.08 -10.41
C ALA A 232 3.36 -0.66 -10.35
N ILE A 233 3.46 -1.83 -10.99
CA ILE A 233 4.72 -2.57 -11.14
C ILE A 233 5.74 -1.74 -11.92
N PHE A 234 5.36 -1.20 -13.08
CA PHE A 234 6.23 -0.31 -13.87
C PHE A 234 6.59 0.97 -13.13
N GLY A 235 5.67 1.56 -12.37
CA GLY A 235 5.93 2.71 -11.50
C GLY A 235 7.01 2.40 -10.47
N THR A 236 6.94 1.23 -9.83
CA THR A 236 7.92 0.78 -8.84
C THR A 236 9.28 0.52 -9.49
N LEU A 237 9.32 -0.15 -10.64
CA LEU A 237 10.55 -0.45 -11.36
C LEU A 237 11.23 0.81 -11.92
N SER A 238 10.47 1.73 -12.52
CA SER A 238 11.00 2.97 -13.10
C SER A 238 11.46 3.97 -12.03
N SER A 239 10.87 3.93 -10.83
CA SER A 239 11.34 4.75 -9.69
C SER A 239 12.66 4.25 -9.10
N HIS A 240 12.97 2.95 -9.25
CA HIS A 240 14.23 2.37 -8.76
C HIS A 240 15.36 2.56 -9.80
N PRO A 241 16.55 3.05 -9.43
CA PRO A 241 17.62 3.39 -10.39
C PRO A 241 18.07 2.19 -11.24
N ASP A 242 18.24 1.02 -10.61
CA ASP A 242 18.59 -0.20 -11.35
C ASP A 242 17.45 -0.73 -12.21
N GLY A 243 16.20 -0.51 -11.78
CA GLY A 243 15.02 -0.92 -12.54
C GLY A 243 14.88 -0.09 -13.79
N ALA A 244 14.96 1.24 -13.66
CA ALA A 244 15.04 2.17 -14.78
C ALA A 244 16.19 1.83 -15.76
N LYS A 245 17.38 1.49 -15.24
CA LYS A 245 18.52 1.08 -16.06
C LYS A 245 18.23 -0.20 -16.84
N GLN A 246 17.63 -1.21 -16.22
CA GLN A 246 17.24 -2.44 -16.91
C GLN A 246 16.13 -2.20 -17.94
N LEU A 247 15.11 -1.40 -17.61
CA LEU A 247 14.02 -1.08 -18.53
C LEU A 247 14.56 -0.40 -19.82
N ARG A 248 15.50 0.54 -19.70
CA ARG A 248 16.19 1.12 -20.87
C ARG A 248 17.02 0.10 -21.62
N LYS A 249 17.81 -0.71 -20.89
CA LYS A 249 18.67 -1.75 -21.49
C LYS A 249 17.88 -2.75 -22.33
N PHE A 250 16.66 -3.09 -21.91
CA PHE A 250 15.78 -4.02 -22.62
C PHE A 250 14.76 -3.33 -23.55
N GLY A 251 14.90 -2.01 -23.78
CA GLY A 251 14.11 -1.26 -24.75
C GLY A 251 12.63 -1.10 -24.37
N LEU A 252 12.30 -1.14 -23.08
CA LEU A 252 10.94 -0.89 -22.55
C LEU A 252 10.74 0.56 -22.11
N MET A 253 11.81 1.35 -22.07
CA MET A 253 11.82 2.76 -21.71
C MET A 253 12.78 3.50 -22.65
N GLY A 254 12.31 4.61 -23.21
CA GLY A 254 13.11 5.52 -24.04
C GLY A 254 14.31 6.11 -23.31
N SER A 255 15.16 6.80 -24.06
CA SER A 255 16.31 7.49 -23.48
C SER A 255 15.86 8.76 -22.75
N MET A 256 16.57 9.16 -21.68
CA MET A 256 16.25 10.41 -20.93
C MET A 256 16.38 11.69 -21.79
N LEU A 257 16.93 11.59 -22.99
CA LEU A 257 17.03 12.72 -23.93
C LEU A 257 15.71 12.96 -24.69
N GLU A 258 14.88 11.93 -24.85
CA GLU A 258 13.63 12.02 -25.63
C GLU A 258 12.44 12.49 -24.79
N GLU A 259 12.51 12.44 -23.45
CA GLU A 259 11.42 12.91 -22.57
C GLU A 259 11.24 14.44 -22.55
N ASN A 260 12.21 15.22 -23.05
CA ASN A 260 12.12 16.69 -23.11
C ASN A 260 11.47 17.23 -24.40
N ASP A 261 11.22 16.40 -25.42
CA ASP A 261 10.68 16.86 -26.72
C ASP A 261 9.14 16.74 -26.80
N HIS A 262 8.46 16.38 -25.70
CA HIS A 262 7.01 16.15 -25.68
C HIS A 262 6.21 17.04 -24.73
N ASP A 263 6.85 18.04 -24.10
CA ASP A 263 6.16 19.02 -23.24
C ASP A 263 5.73 20.32 -23.99
N ASP A 264 5.91 20.41 -25.32
CA ASP A 264 5.62 21.62 -26.11
C ASP A 264 4.26 21.62 -26.85
N TYR A 265 3.19 21.13 -26.19
CA TYR A 265 1.81 21.36 -26.63
C TYR A 265 0.99 22.09 -25.57
N ASP A 266 1.53 23.16 -24.97
CA ASP A 266 0.72 24.25 -24.42
C ASP A 266 1.54 25.52 -24.05
N SER A 267 2.32 26.05 -24.99
CA SER A 267 2.95 27.36 -24.80
C SER A 267 2.68 28.29 -25.96
N ASP A 268 1.57 29.03 -25.86
CA ASP A 268 1.35 30.25 -26.62
C ASP A 268 2.47 31.26 -26.28
N VAL A 269 3.50 31.31 -27.12
CA VAL A 269 4.55 32.32 -27.07
C VAL A 269 4.00 33.64 -27.62
N TRP A 270 3.76 34.61 -26.74
CA TRP A 270 3.65 36.00 -27.14
C TRP A 270 5.04 36.56 -27.39
N MET A 271 5.34 36.90 -28.65
CA MET A 271 6.55 37.67 -28.96
C MET A 271 6.40 39.10 -28.44
N VAL A 272 7.30 39.50 -27.56
CA VAL A 272 7.55 40.91 -27.26
C VAL A 272 9.06 41.15 -27.30
N ASP A 273 9.45 42.04 -28.22
CA ASP A 273 10.77 42.62 -28.46
C ASP A 273 11.96 41.67 -28.64
N GLY A 274 12.24 41.42 -29.92
CA GLY A 274 13.58 41.09 -30.38
C GLY A 274 14.39 42.35 -30.61
N GLU A 275 15.32 42.64 -29.71
CA GLU A 275 16.53 43.39 -30.05
C GLU A 275 17.72 42.96 -29.16
N ASP A 276 18.89 42.93 -29.81
CA ASP A 276 20.25 42.78 -29.28
C ASP A 276 20.84 41.38 -29.00
N THR A 277 21.44 40.87 -30.09
CA THR A 277 22.65 40.06 -30.18
C THR A 277 23.78 40.40 -29.17
N ALA A 278 24.14 39.44 -28.30
CA ALA A 278 25.50 38.89 -28.07
C ALA A 278 25.74 38.41 -26.61
N GLY A 279 26.29 37.19 -26.46
CA GLY A 279 27.25 36.88 -25.39
C GLY A 279 26.76 36.19 -24.09
N SER A 280 26.98 34.88 -24.03
CA SER A 280 27.49 34.09 -22.88
C SER A 280 26.87 34.23 -21.45
N ARG A 281 26.10 33.18 -21.10
CA ARG A 281 25.97 32.50 -19.79
C ARG A 281 26.45 33.23 -18.53
N ARG A 282 25.50 33.66 -17.69
CA ARG A 282 25.39 33.31 -16.25
C ARG A 282 23.91 33.36 -15.82
N MET A 283 23.33 32.21 -15.49
CA MET A 283 21.99 32.15 -14.85
C MET A 283 22.13 32.56 -13.37
N PRO A 284 21.43 33.61 -12.90
CA PRO A 284 21.27 33.85 -11.47
C PRO A 284 20.20 32.90 -10.92
N GLY A 285 20.46 32.41 -9.70
CA GLY A 285 19.62 31.45 -9.00
C GLY A 285 18.15 31.85 -8.94
N ARG A 286 17.31 30.83 -9.09
CA ARG A 286 15.88 30.79 -8.79
C ARG A 286 15.58 31.56 -7.50
N ARG A 287 14.90 32.70 -7.62
CA ARG A 287 14.35 33.42 -6.45
C ARG A 287 13.32 32.51 -5.79
N LEU A 288 13.65 32.09 -4.56
CA LEU A 288 12.74 31.53 -3.58
C LEU A 288 11.65 32.59 -3.32
N ARG A 289 10.43 32.34 -3.80
CA ARG A 289 9.26 33.14 -3.40
C ARG A 289 8.94 32.75 -1.96
N GLU A 290 9.45 33.54 -1.01
CA GLU A 290 9.10 33.43 0.40
C GLU A 290 7.58 33.51 0.56
N ARG A 291 6.99 32.40 0.99
CA ARG A 291 5.61 32.34 1.48
C ARG A 291 5.65 32.65 2.97
N THR A 292 4.86 33.61 3.40
CA THR A 292 4.77 34.05 4.80
C THR A 292 4.13 32.97 5.69
N ALA A 293 4.67 32.82 6.91
CA ALA A 293 4.26 31.80 7.90
C ALA A 293 2.77 31.88 8.28
N GLU A 294 2.16 33.06 8.18
CA GLU A 294 0.74 33.29 8.45
C GLU A 294 -0.16 32.61 7.41
N GLU A 295 0.24 32.57 6.13
CA GLU A 295 -0.54 31.95 5.06
C GLU A 295 -0.51 30.40 5.14
N GLN A 296 0.56 29.84 5.70
CA GLN A 296 0.66 28.41 6.01
C GLN A 296 -0.12 28.04 7.29
N ALA A 297 -0.20 28.94 8.28
CA ALA A 297 -0.98 28.73 9.50
C ALA A 297 -2.50 28.74 9.25
N VAL A 298 -2.99 29.61 8.36
CA VAL A 298 -4.42 29.67 7.97
C VAL A 298 -4.87 28.40 7.24
N ARG A 299 -4.00 27.78 6.43
CA ARG A 299 -4.31 26.50 5.77
C ARG A 299 -4.29 25.30 6.72
N ARG A 300 -3.45 25.31 7.77
CA ARG A 300 -3.45 24.27 8.81
C ARG A 300 -4.76 24.28 9.61
N ARG A 301 -5.28 25.46 9.99
CA ARG A 301 -6.58 25.58 10.68
C ARG A 301 -7.79 25.09 9.88
N ARG A 302 -7.71 25.05 8.54
CA ARG A 302 -8.84 24.68 7.66
C ARG A 302 -8.95 23.17 7.38
N ARG A 303 -8.11 22.31 7.98
CA ARG A 303 -8.06 20.86 7.65
C ARG A 303 -7.89 19.97 8.87
N GLU A 304 -8.52 20.30 9.99
CA GLU A 304 -8.53 19.45 11.17
C GLU A 304 -9.95 18.91 11.36
N ALA A 305 -10.16 17.66 10.93
CA ALA A 305 -11.33 16.87 11.27
C ALA A 305 -10.95 15.97 12.45
N MET A 306 -11.76 15.98 13.50
CA MET A 306 -11.52 15.13 14.67
C MET A 306 -12.32 13.84 14.48
N VAL A 307 -11.64 12.69 14.52
CA VAL A 307 -12.25 11.36 14.37
C VAL A 307 -12.31 10.68 15.72
N PHE A 308 -13.50 10.35 16.20
CA PHE A 308 -13.70 9.68 17.49
C PHE A 308 -14.28 8.28 17.26
N ILE A 309 -13.52 7.25 17.65
CA ILE A 309 -13.93 5.85 17.49
C ILE A 309 -14.27 5.30 18.86
N ASP A 310 -15.52 4.90 19.05
CA ASP A 310 -15.92 4.05 20.18
C ASP A 310 -15.69 2.59 19.78
N GLY A 311 -14.84 1.88 20.51
CA GLY A 311 -14.03 0.72 20.06
C GLY A 311 -14.75 -0.58 19.65
N GLY A 312 -16.01 -0.53 19.22
CA GLY A 312 -16.83 -1.70 18.86
C GLY A 312 -17.27 -1.82 17.41
N ARG A 313 -16.97 -0.85 16.52
CA ARG A 313 -17.42 -0.87 15.12
C ARG A 313 -16.36 -0.37 14.11
N PRO A 314 -16.40 -0.80 12.84
CA PRO A 314 -15.57 -0.22 11.78
C PRO A 314 -15.97 1.24 11.50
N LEU A 315 -14.96 2.04 11.10
CA LEU A 315 -15.06 3.48 10.83
C LEU A 315 -16.23 3.83 9.92
N GLY A 316 -17.17 4.61 10.43
CA GLY A 316 -18.28 5.18 9.69
C GLY A 316 -18.13 6.70 9.50
N ASN A 317 -18.84 7.26 8.53
CA ASN A 317 -18.84 8.72 8.31
C ASN A 317 -19.32 9.51 9.53
N ASP A 318 -20.12 8.89 10.40
CA ASP A 318 -20.63 9.48 11.64
C ASP A 318 -19.53 9.69 12.71
N ASP A 319 -18.35 9.07 12.52
CA ASP A 319 -17.21 9.20 13.44
C ASP A 319 -16.39 10.49 13.17
N ILE A 320 -16.74 11.26 12.13
CA ILE A 320 -15.98 12.43 11.65
C ILE A 320 -16.69 13.73 12.06
N ILE A 321 -16.13 14.45 13.04
CA ILE A 321 -16.64 15.74 13.49
C ILE A 321 -15.90 16.86 12.76
N GLN A 322 -16.63 17.65 11.98
CA GLN A 322 -16.14 18.86 11.31
C GLN A 322 -16.58 20.10 12.10
N LEU A 323 -15.65 21.01 12.40
CA LEU A 323 -15.96 22.28 13.04
C LEU A 323 -16.77 23.17 12.07
N PRO A 324 -17.87 23.82 12.51
CA PRO A 324 -18.66 24.67 11.64
C PRO A 324 -17.87 25.91 11.21
N VAL A 325 -17.95 26.23 9.92
CA VAL A 325 -17.35 27.43 9.33
C VAL A 325 -18.20 28.63 9.75
N SER A 326 -17.63 29.53 10.55
CA SER A 326 -18.23 30.84 10.79
C SER A 326 -17.97 31.73 9.57
N GLU A 327 -19.03 32.30 9.01
CA GLU A 327 -18.99 33.32 7.94
C GLU A 327 -18.28 34.61 8.39
#